data_AF-A0A9D1HJ95-F1
#
_entry.id   AF-A0A9D1HJ95-F1
#
_cell.length_a   1.000
_cell.length_b   1.000
_cell.length_c   1.000
_cell.angle_alpha   90.00
_cell.angle_beta   90.00
_cell.angle_gamma   90.00
#
_symmetry.space_group_name_H-M   'P 1'
#
loop_
_entity.id
_entity.type
_entity.pdbx_description
1 polymer ?
#
loop_
_entity_poly.entity_id
_entity_poly.type
_entity_poly.pdbx_seq_one_letter_code
_entity_poly.pdbx_strand_id
1 'polypeptide(L)'
;MRGNFGKKKRVMRSVFADVLEIPEELALDLPKITLVGNLNLNVENHKGIISYAADEVRLRVSDGYLIARGSGFALRSISKTDVFLEGEISNLAIVLDMKGDGGVLSDADLAALLAEEMAEENPDERSGEKPQPDSPEGA
;
A
#
# COMPACT_ATOMS: atom_id res chain seq x y z
N MET A 1 -28.03 -6.21 -25.71
CA MET A 1 -27.52 -4.86 -25.39
C MET A 1 -27.32 -4.76 -23.88
N ARG A 2 -26.08 -4.85 -23.36
CA ARG A 2 -25.78 -4.67 -21.93
C ARG A 2 -25.22 -3.26 -21.73
N GLY A 3 -25.90 -2.47 -20.92
CA GLY A 3 -25.66 -1.04 -20.74
C GLY A 3 -24.38 -0.73 -19.98
N ASN A 4 -23.64 0.24 -20.51
CA ASN A 4 -22.38 0.79 -19.99
C ASN A 4 -22.65 1.76 -18.83
N PHE A 5 -23.02 1.25 -17.64
CA PHE A 5 -23.46 2.08 -16.49
C PHE A 5 -22.36 2.43 -15.46
N GLY A 6 -21.12 1.94 -15.61
CA GLY A 6 -20.03 2.20 -14.65
C GLY A 6 -19.37 3.58 -14.78
N LYS A 7 -19.24 4.11 -16.00
CA LYS A 7 -18.50 5.37 -16.24
C LYS A 7 -19.26 6.65 -15.87
N LYS A 8 -20.60 6.58 -15.75
CA LYS A 8 -21.45 7.76 -15.49
C LYS A 8 -21.52 8.19 -14.01
N LYS A 9 -21.27 7.30 -13.05
CA LYS A 9 -21.37 7.63 -11.62
C LYS A 9 -20.23 8.52 -11.12
N ARG A 10 -19.01 8.33 -11.63
CA ARG A 10 -17.82 9.11 -11.22
C ARG A 10 -17.90 10.57 -11.70
N VAL A 11 -18.34 10.75 -12.96
CA VAL A 11 -18.51 12.09 -13.58
C VAL A 11 -19.66 12.87 -12.94
N MET A 12 -20.73 12.22 -12.50
CA MET A 12 -21.81 12.91 -11.78
C MET A 12 -21.37 13.39 -10.39
N ARG A 13 -20.56 12.62 -9.64
CA ARG A 13 -20.12 13.02 -8.29
C ARG A 13 -19.15 14.19 -8.29
N SER A 14 -18.25 14.28 -9.27
CA SER A 14 -17.30 15.41 -9.36
C SER A 14 -18.03 16.74 -9.60
N VAL A 15 -19.07 16.76 -10.45
CA VAL A 15 -19.85 17.99 -10.73
C VAL A 15 -20.58 18.52 -9.50
N PHE A 16 -21.00 17.66 -8.57
CA PHE A 16 -21.59 18.10 -7.29
C PHE A 16 -20.54 18.60 -6.28
N ALA A 17 -19.30 18.10 -6.35
CA ALA A 17 -18.21 18.52 -5.47
C ALA A 17 -17.75 19.95 -5.77
N ASP A 18 -17.66 20.31 -7.06
CA ASP A 18 -17.28 21.65 -7.52
C ASP A 18 -18.27 22.74 -7.06
N VAL A 19 -19.55 22.40 -6.92
CA VAL A 19 -20.60 23.32 -6.44
C VAL A 19 -20.59 23.46 -4.92
N LEU A 20 -20.01 22.50 -4.19
CA LEU A 20 -20.05 22.43 -2.71
C LEU A 20 -18.67 22.65 -2.05
N GLU A 21 -17.62 23.00 -2.81
CA GLU A 21 -16.23 23.14 -2.32
C GLU A 21 -15.73 21.90 -1.52
N ILE A 22 -16.32 20.73 -1.77
CA ILE A 22 -15.94 19.50 -1.07
C ILE A 22 -14.63 18.98 -1.69
N PRO A 23 -13.61 18.64 -0.88
CA PRO A 23 -12.39 18.02 -1.37
C PRO A 23 -12.68 16.80 -2.25
N GLU A 24 -11.94 16.67 -3.35
CA GLU A 24 -12.20 15.67 -4.39
C GLU A 24 -12.14 14.24 -3.83
N GLU A 25 -11.24 13.98 -2.87
CA GLU A 25 -11.10 12.70 -2.19
C GLU A 25 -12.35 12.29 -1.40
N LEU A 26 -13.04 13.24 -0.76
CA LEU A 26 -14.27 12.96 -0.03
C LEU A 26 -15.44 12.71 -1.00
N ALA A 27 -15.49 13.47 -2.09
CA ALA A 27 -16.50 13.30 -3.13
C ALA A 27 -16.37 11.98 -3.89
N LEU A 28 -15.14 11.53 -4.09
CA LEU A 28 -14.80 10.29 -4.79
C LEU A 28 -14.67 9.08 -3.85
N ASP A 29 -14.86 9.26 -2.54
CA ASP A 29 -14.68 8.23 -1.50
C ASP A 29 -13.28 7.59 -1.56
N LEU A 30 -12.24 8.37 -1.84
CA LEU A 30 -10.86 7.89 -1.90
C LEU A 30 -10.26 7.78 -0.48
N PRO A 31 -9.39 6.79 -0.22
CA PRO A 31 -8.59 6.79 1.00
C PRO A 31 -7.55 7.90 0.92
N LYS A 32 -7.37 8.63 2.03
CA LYS A 32 -6.31 9.62 2.16
C LYS A 32 -5.26 9.11 3.11
N ILE A 33 -4.03 9.01 2.62
CA ILE A 33 -2.91 8.40 3.32
C ILE A 33 -1.90 9.49 3.64
N THR A 34 -1.57 9.65 4.91
CA THR A 34 -0.54 10.58 5.38
C THR A 34 0.56 9.80 6.07
N LEU A 35 1.77 9.85 5.51
CA LEU A 35 2.98 9.25 6.07
C LEU A 35 3.93 10.37 6.52
N VAL A 36 4.33 10.36 7.79
CA VAL A 36 5.28 11.33 8.36
C VAL A 36 6.57 10.61 8.73
N GLY A 37 7.62 10.88 7.97
CA GLY A 37 8.85 10.08 8.01
C GLY A 37 8.56 8.64 7.59
N ASN A 38 9.13 7.67 8.30
CA ASN A 38 8.72 6.27 8.24
C ASN A 38 8.15 5.80 9.59
N LEU A 39 7.66 6.72 10.43
CA LEU A 39 7.32 6.44 11.84
C LEU A 39 5.83 6.52 12.15
N ASN A 40 5.08 7.36 11.41
CA ASN A 40 3.66 7.59 11.65
C ASN A 40 2.88 7.49 10.35
N LEU A 41 1.83 6.68 10.35
CA LEU A 41 0.89 6.51 9.25
C LEU A 41 -0.52 6.84 9.73
N ASN A 42 -1.16 7.81 9.09
CA ASN A 42 -2.59 8.06 9.22
C ASN A 42 -3.31 7.65 7.93
N VAL A 43 -4.41 6.92 8.07
CA VAL A 43 -5.26 6.48 6.97
C VAL A 43 -6.68 6.92 7.23
N GLU A 44 -7.10 7.93 6.50
CA GLU A 44 -8.48 8.42 6.49
C GLU A 44 -9.31 7.63 5.47
N ASN A 45 -10.61 7.55 5.72
CA ASN A 45 -11.58 6.81 4.92
C ASN A 45 -11.26 5.31 4.74
N HIS A 46 -10.67 4.71 5.77
CA HIS A 46 -10.56 3.25 5.85
C HIS A 46 -11.95 2.62 6.07
N LYS A 47 -12.15 1.40 5.54
CA LYS A 47 -13.38 0.59 5.72
C LYS A 47 -13.17 -0.53 6.75
N GLY A 48 -12.21 -0.34 7.66
CA GLY A 48 -11.87 -1.26 8.73
C GLY A 48 -10.49 -1.93 8.59
N ILE A 49 -10.02 -2.53 9.69
CA ILE A 49 -8.79 -3.32 9.72
C ILE A 49 -9.10 -4.75 9.23
N ILE A 50 -8.30 -5.27 8.31
CA ILE A 50 -8.35 -6.65 7.83
C ILE A 50 -7.46 -7.54 8.72
N SER A 51 -6.23 -7.11 8.97
CA SER A 51 -5.30 -7.79 9.87
C SER A 51 -4.36 -6.79 10.55
N TYR A 52 -3.91 -7.13 11.75
CA TYR A 52 -2.98 -6.34 12.54
C TYR A 52 -2.00 -7.27 13.25
N ALA A 53 -0.72 -7.08 12.96
CA ALA A 53 0.42 -7.77 13.57
C ALA A 53 1.53 -6.75 13.87
N ALA A 54 2.57 -7.19 14.58
CA ALA A 54 3.69 -6.33 14.97
C ALA A 54 4.54 -5.83 13.78
N ASP A 55 4.44 -6.51 12.65
CA ASP A 55 5.22 -6.33 11.43
C ASP A 55 4.39 -6.05 10.17
N GLU A 56 3.07 -6.27 10.21
CA GLU A 56 2.16 -6.01 9.08
C GLU A 56 0.78 -5.54 9.56
N VAL A 57 0.26 -4.48 8.92
CA VAL A 57 -1.12 -4.02 9.08
C VAL A 57 -1.80 -3.96 7.72
N ARG A 58 -2.97 -4.56 7.60
CA ARG A 58 -3.81 -4.48 6.40
C ARG A 58 -5.11 -3.75 6.71
N LEU A 59 -5.42 -2.72 5.92
CA LEU A 59 -6.66 -1.94 6.03
C LEU A 59 -7.49 -2.12 4.77
N ARG A 60 -8.81 -2.28 4.94
CA ARG A 60 -9.73 -2.18 3.80
C ARG A 60 -9.89 -0.71 3.44
N VAL A 61 -9.89 -0.40 2.14
CA VAL A 61 -10.26 0.90 1.59
C VAL A 61 -11.34 0.71 0.51
N SER A 62 -11.90 1.79 0.01
CA SER A 62 -13.11 1.78 -0.84
C SER A 62 -13.00 0.86 -2.06
N ASP A 63 -11.86 0.92 -2.77
CA ASP A 63 -11.60 0.14 -3.98
C ASP A 63 -10.37 -0.78 -3.79
N GLY A 64 -10.21 -1.39 -2.61
CA GLY A 64 -9.12 -2.34 -2.38
C GLY A 64 -8.62 -2.40 -0.93
N TYR A 65 -7.31 -2.47 -0.76
CA TYR A 65 -6.68 -2.52 0.56
C TYR A 65 -5.31 -1.84 0.60
N LEU A 66 -4.98 -1.32 1.77
CA LEU A 66 -3.67 -0.77 2.11
C LEU A 66 -2.91 -1.79 2.95
N ILE A 67 -1.64 -1.99 2.64
CA ILE A 67 -0.74 -2.87 3.38
C ILE A 67 0.44 -2.02 3.86
N ALA A 68 0.62 -1.93 5.17
CA ALA A 68 1.82 -1.39 5.79
C ALA A 68 2.65 -2.56 6.33
N ARG A 69 3.94 -2.60 6.02
CA ARG A 69 4.91 -3.55 6.57
C ARG A 69 6.05 -2.81 7.24
N GLY A 70 6.60 -3.44 8.26
CA GLY A 70 7.52 -2.74 9.14
C GLY A 70 7.87 -3.51 10.40
N SER A 71 8.19 -2.75 11.44
CA SER A 71 8.44 -3.29 12.78
C SER A 71 7.91 -2.37 13.86
N GLY A 72 7.60 -2.96 15.02
CA GLY A 72 7.17 -2.20 16.20
C GLY A 72 5.81 -1.53 16.04
N PHE A 73 4.92 -2.11 15.22
CA PHE A 73 3.62 -1.50 14.94
C PHE A 73 2.73 -1.38 16.18
N ALA A 74 2.31 -0.15 16.46
CA ALA A 74 1.39 0.22 17.53
C ALA A 74 0.21 1.00 16.95
N LEU A 75 -1.00 0.43 17.05
CA LEU A 75 -2.23 1.14 16.70
C LEU A 75 -2.53 2.18 17.78
N ARG A 76 -2.28 3.46 17.48
CA ARG A 76 -2.50 4.58 18.41
C ARG A 76 -3.97 4.88 18.61
N SER A 77 -4.72 4.89 17.50
CA SER A 77 -6.16 5.08 17.54
C SER A 77 -6.82 4.53 16.29
N ILE A 78 -8.09 4.18 16.44
CA ILE A 78 -8.98 3.80 15.35
C ILE A 78 -10.34 4.45 15.59
N SER A 79 -10.87 5.08 14.54
CA SER A 79 -12.22 5.60 14.48
C SER A 79 -12.98 4.87 13.36
N LYS A 80 -14.18 5.35 13.00
CA LYS A 80 -14.87 4.85 11.80
C LYS A 80 -14.26 5.35 10.51
N THR A 81 -13.47 6.42 10.59
CA THR A 81 -12.96 7.18 9.46
C THR A 81 -11.45 7.26 9.45
N ASP A 82 -10.75 6.97 10.55
CA ASP A 82 -9.32 7.21 10.70
C ASP A 82 -8.62 6.03 11.40
N VAL A 83 -7.44 5.68 10.91
CA VAL A 83 -6.50 4.77 11.58
C VAL A 83 -5.16 5.47 11.74
N PHE A 84 -4.67 5.53 12.97
CA PHE A 84 -3.34 6.03 13.29
C PHE A 84 -2.43 4.88 13.74
N LEU A 85 -1.39 4.63 12.96
CA LEU A 85 -0.39 3.61 13.18
C LEU A 85 0.97 4.26 13.43
N GLU A 86 1.66 3.78 14.46
CA GLU A 86 3.06 4.12 14.72
C GLU A 86 3.94 2.87 14.56
N GLY A 87 5.20 3.08 14.22
CA GLY A 87 6.21 2.05 14.08
C GLY A 87 7.10 2.32 12.87
N GLU A 88 8.15 1.54 12.69
CA GLU A 88 9.06 1.73 11.57
C GLU A 88 8.46 1.07 10.31
N ILE A 89 7.99 1.89 9.38
CA ILE A 89 7.34 1.46 8.13
C ILE A 89 8.42 1.29 7.05
N SER A 90 8.66 0.05 6.64
CA SER A 90 9.61 -0.27 5.58
C SER A 90 8.96 -0.36 4.21
N ASN A 91 7.68 -0.71 4.14
CA ASN A 91 6.93 -0.77 2.88
C ASN A 91 5.47 -0.36 3.09
N LEU A 92 4.95 0.38 2.12
CA LEU A 92 3.56 0.81 2.08
C LEU A 92 3.01 0.59 0.67
N ALA A 93 2.04 -0.31 0.54
CA ALA A 93 1.43 -0.66 -0.73
C ALA A 93 -0.08 -0.42 -0.69
N ILE A 94 -0.62 0.22 -1.73
CA ILE A 94 -2.05 0.25 -2.00
C ILE A 94 -2.35 -0.65 -3.19
N VAL A 95 -3.32 -1.53 -3.02
CA VAL A 95 -3.72 -2.48 -4.05
C VAL A 95 -5.16 -2.19 -4.43
N LEU A 96 -5.35 -1.72 -5.66
CA LEU A 96 -6.63 -1.27 -6.17
C LEU A 96 -7.35 -2.37 -6.94
N ASP A 97 -8.53 -2.74 -6.46
CA ASP A 97 -9.47 -3.62 -7.15
C ASP A 97 -10.45 -2.78 -7.99
N MET A 98 -9.98 -2.43 -9.19
CA MET A 98 -10.69 -1.53 -10.13
C MET A 98 -11.76 -2.23 -10.96
N LYS A 99 -12.05 -3.52 -10.72
CA LYS A 99 -13.25 -4.13 -11.28
C LYS A 99 -14.41 -3.70 -10.40
N GLY A 100 -15.25 -2.79 -10.88
CA GLY A 100 -16.49 -2.36 -10.22
C GLY A 100 -17.55 -3.46 -9.98
N ASP A 101 -17.14 -4.72 -9.84
CA ASP A 101 -17.88 -5.89 -9.37
C ASP A 101 -17.38 -6.43 -8.01
N GLY A 102 -16.34 -5.83 -7.40
CA GLY A 102 -15.74 -6.29 -6.14
C GLY A 102 -14.77 -7.48 -6.32
N GLY A 103 -14.10 -7.52 -7.46
CA GLY A 103 -13.21 -8.59 -7.89
C GLY A 103 -11.87 -8.64 -7.15
N VAL A 104 -11.90 -9.17 -5.91
CA VAL A 104 -10.74 -9.51 -5.08
C VAL A 104 -9.50 -9.85 -5.93
N LEU A 105 -8.51 -8.96 -5.94
CA LEU A 105 -7.15 -9.32 -6.37
C LEU A 105 -6.74 -10.51 -5.50
N SER A 106 -6.45 -11.63 -6.16
CA SER A 106 -6.17 -12.87 -5.43
C SER A 106 -4.86 -12.71 -4.68
N ASP A 107 -4.68 -13.44 -3.58
CA ASP A 107 -3.41 -13.47 -2.83
C ASP A 107 -2.21 -13.80 -3.75
N ALA A 108 -2.45 -14.53 -4.85
CA ALA A 108 -1.44 -14.84 -5.87
C ALA A 108 -1.05 -13.63 -6.73
N ASP A 109 -2.00 -12.77 -7.09
CA ASP A 109 -1.72 -11.54 -7.86
C ASP A 109 -0.89 -10.56 -7.02
N LEU A 110 -1.23 -10.46 -5.74
CA LEU A 110 -0.47 -9.74 -4.71
C LEU A 110 0.95 -10.26 -4.56
N ALA A 111 1.10 -11.58 -4.44
CA ALA A 111 2.39 -12.23 -4.28
C ALA A 111 3.27 -12.05 -5.53
N ALA A 112 2.68 -12.07 -6.72
CA ALA A 112 3.40 -11.84 -7.98
C ALA A 112 3.94 -10.39 -8.07
N LEU A 113 3.10 -9.40 -7.76
CA LEU A 113 3.51 -7.98 -7.78
C LEU A 113 4.63 -7.69 -6.76
N LEU A 114 4.56 -8.29 -5.57
CA LEU A 114 5.60 -8.16 -4.55
C LEU A 114 6.89 -8.89 -4.94
N ALA A 115 6.79 -10.07 -5.57
CA ALA A 115 7.96 -10.81 -6.03
C ALA A 115 8.72 -10.09 -7.16
N GLU A 116 8.00 -9.40 -8.04
CA GLU A 116 8.61 -8.56 -9.09
C GLU A 116 9.37 -7.38 -8.51
N GLU A 117 8.80 -6.68 -7.51
CA GLU A 117 9.44 -5.55 -6.83
C GLU A 117 10.70 -5.98 -6.05
N MET A 118 10.67 -7.15 -5.40
CA MET A 118 11.81 -7.70 -4.67
C MET A 118 12.93 -8.27 -5.56
N ALA A 119 12.63 -8.61 -6.82
CA ALA A 119 13.60 -9.21 -7.74
C ALA A 119 14.51 -8.19 -8.45
N GLU A 120 14.16 -6.90 -8.44
CA GLU A 120 14.95 -5.83 -9.08
C GLU A 120 16.09 -5.30 -8.19
N GLU A 121 16.12 -5.59 -6.89
CA GLU A 121 17.09 -5.01 -5.94
C GLU A 121 18.44 -5.74 -5.78
N ASN A 122 18.77 -6.79 -6.56
CA ASN A 122 20.09 -7.43 -6.40
C ASN A 122 20.82 -7.84 -7.70
N PRO A 123 21.60 -6.92 -8.30
CA PRO A 123 22.62 -7.24 -9.28
C PRO A 123 24.01 -7.52 -8.66
N ASP A 124 24.21 -7.35 -7.35
CA ASP A 124 25.52 -7.35 -6.68
C ASP A 124 26.13 -8.75 -6.42
N GLU A 125 25.52 -9.83 -6.92
CA GLU A 125 26.18 -11.15 -6.97
C GLU A 125 27.01 -11.37 -8.27
N ARG A 126 27.16 -10.37 -9.15
CA ARG A 126 28.07 -10.44 -10.32
C ARG A 126 29.47 -9.91 -10.03
N SER A 127 30.19 -10.54 -9.10
CA SER A 127 31.58 -10.99 -9.30
C SER A 127 32.16 -11.34 -7.95
N GLY A 128 32.28 -12.64 -7.68
CA GLY A 128 33.08 -13.14 -6.58
C GLY A 128 34.51 -12.59 -6.68
N GLU A 129 34.89 -11.80 -5.69
CA GLU A 129 36.26 -11.48 -5.40
C GLU A 129 36.93 -12.81 -5.03
N LYS A 130 37.71 -13.38 -5.96
CA LYS A 130 38.50 -14.59 -5.66
C LYS A 130 39.48 -14.23 -4.53
N PRO A 131 39.63 -15.08 -3.50
CA PRO A 131 40.61 -14.84 -2.45
C PRO A 131 42.01 -14.81 -3.08
N GLN A 132 42.76 -13.75 -2.78
CA GLN A 132 44.18 -13.67 -3.10
C GLN A 132 44.92 -14.77 -2.31
N PRO A 133 45.80 -15.58 -2.93
CA PRO A 133 46.63 -16.49 -2.17
C PRO A 133 47.72 -15.69 -1.44
N ASP A 134 47.80 -15.90 -0.13
CA ASP A 134 48.91 -15.46 0.70
C ASP A 134 50.25 -15.88 0.07
N SER A 135 51.11 -14.90 -0.15
CA SER A 135 52.50 -15.16 -0.52
C SER A 135 53.22 -15.76 0.69
N PRO A 136 53.86 -16.92 0.61
CA PRO A 136 54.72 -17.36 1.69
C PRO A 136 55.99 -16.51 1.69
N GLU A 137 56.27 -15.91 2.85
CA GLU A 137 57.55 -15.31 3.20
C GLU A 137 58.69 -16.33 3.05
N GLY A 138 59.81 -15.88 2.46
CA GLY A 138 61.14 -16.37 2.80
C GLY A 138 61.85 -17.29 1.80
N ALA A 139 62.79 -16.70 1.05
CA ALA A 139 64.17 -17.17 0.89
C ALA A 139 65.04 -16.04 0.33
#